data_AF-A0A7C4EUV0-F1
#
_entry.id   AF-A0A7C4EUV0-F1
#
_cell.length_a   1.000
_cell.length_b   1.000
_cell.length_c   1.000
_cell.angle_alpha   90.00
_cell.angle_beta   90.00
_cell.angle_gamma   90.00
#
_symmetry.space_group_name_H-M   'P 1'
#
loop_
_entity.id
_entity.type
_entity.pdbx_description
1 polymer ?
#
loop_
_entity_poly.entity_id
_entity_poly.type
_entity_poly.pdbx_seq_one_letter_code
_entity_poly.pdbx_strand_id
1 'polypeptide(L)'
;FEENFSRPSRIILIAYLWALGIIGHYTIFFLFPVIAYLFLAGFKKLLPGQRKEFFILTLFFALLAFSVVFYIYWRARSNPVFSWEDPRTLKRFLGVIGRWRYGSLNLAQGRAAIISWPVIKEKIQFFFQLLLTGNGSFAFLITGLLVFIGWRKKNFYHQPFALLFGGFLFSSLAFLLMANVSVGKYSSELLARFFFLPMALLAVALGLAMAGSAVFRRWLGLILVIGVFWSGQKNISADNRTDFIYYDYARNILASLRPGAILFNDRADEMEFSLAYLLRVEHKRPDVNFIDCNAGVSRSIYGDDYYYIWGDKRLRIRTEVEKDWLKRYRAVRPIYYATFFPEMIAIKRYPSGLVFSTDYRRSFSWPEIYIYRYPKKNLDFRHQGLTGSYFQLLLDDSLARKDITSAEILARGLAAYSFERDIILSIAYKFFSSGNTEMAAHYFQQALTQGIQPAVSANNLGVIYKQTGKKSLAREFYKKSLSYDPNYAQAYYNLAVLDWEENNWPAVVDNLKKVLTLEPENSSARQYLQQAQRHLETK
;
A
#
# COMPACT_ATOMS: atom_id res chain seq x y z
N PHE A 1 23.56 41.39 -15.53
CA PHE A 1 23.54 40.00 -16.06
C PHE A 1 24.94 39.42 -16.24
N GLU A 2 25.98 40.26 -16.38
CA GLU A 2 27.20 39.92 -17.13
C GLU A 2 28.30 39.18 -16.37
N GLU A 3 28.48 39.38 -15.06
CA GLU A 3 29.63 38.80 -14.35
C GLU A 3 29.33 37.61 -13.43
N ASN A 4 28.07 37.39 -13.05
CA ASN A 4 27.74 36.44 -11.97
C ASN A 4 26.98 35.18 -12.44
N PHE A 5 26.22 35.24 -13.53
CA PHE A 5 25.43 34.09 -14.03
C PHE A 5 26.01 33.45 -15.30
N SER A 6 26.90 34.15 -15.98
CA SER A 6 27.84 33.65 -16.99
C SER A 6 28.99 32.85 -16.36
N ARG A 7 29.13 32.88 -15.02
CA ARG A 7 30.15 32.10 -14.33
C ARG A 7 29.91 30.62 -14.65
N PRO A 8 30.87 29.96 -15.32
CA PRO A 8 30.73 28.56 -15.73
C PRO A 8 30.26 27.67 -14.58
N SER A 9 30.76 27.93 -13.36
CA SER A 9 30.42 27.20 -12.14
C SER A 9 28.92 27.06 -11.83
N ARG A 10 28.09 28.05 -12.16
CA ARG A 10 26.64 27.99 -11.85
C ARG A 10 25.87 27.15 -12.87
N ILE A 11 26.23 27.23 -14.15
CA ILE A 11 25.60 26.41 -15.19
C ILE A 11 26.05 24.96 -15.06
N ILE A 12 27.31 24.74 -14.68
CA ILE A 12 27.85 23.42 -14.35
C ILE A 12 27.11 22.80 -13.17
N LEU A 13 26.82 23.58 -12.11
CA LEU A 13 26.03 23.10 -10.99
C LEU A 13 24.60 22.69 -11.42
N ILE A 14 23.95 23.48 -12.28
CA ILE A 14 22.62 23.14 -12.82
C ILE A 14 22.69 21.87 -13.68
N ALA A 15 23.72 21.73 -14.53
CA ALA A 15 23.93 20.53 -15.36
C ALA A 15 24.19 19.29 -14.49
N TYR A 16 25.00 19.41 -13.45
CA TYR A 16 25.25 18.35 -12.46
C TYR A 16 23.98 17.93 -11.74
N LEU A 17 23.23 18.89 -11.18
CA LEU A 17 21.97 18.63 -10.48
C LEU A 17 20.91 18.02 -11.40
N TRP A 18 20.88 18.43 -12.68
CA TRP A 18 19.99 17.83 -13.66
C TRP A 18 20.40 16.40 -14.02
N ALA A 19 21.69 16.15 -14.24
CA ALA A 19 22.20 14.81 -14.53
C ALA A 19 21.94 13.85 -13.36
N LEU A 20 22.25 14.25 -12.12
CA LEU A 20 21.88 13.52 -10.91
C LEU A 20 20.38 13.32 -10.77
N GLY A 21 19.61 14.31 -11.21
CA GLY A 21 18.17 14.27 -11.17
C GLY A 21 17.54 13.25 -12.14
N ILE A 22 17.99 13.22 -13.40
CA ILE A 22 17.56 12.24 -14.40
C ILE A 22 17.77 10.82 -13.89
N ILE A 23 18.89 10.62 -13.20
CA ILE A 23 19.28 9.35 -12.58
C ILE A 23 18.32 8.92 -11.49
N GLY A 24 17.85 9.88 -10.69
CA GLY A 24 16.91 9.59 -9.60
C GLY A 24 15.50 9.27 -10.11
N HIS A 25 15.03 9.94 -11.17
CA HIS A 25 13.66 9.75 -11.65
C HIS A 25 13.40 10.31 -13.06
N TYR A 26 12.71 9.52 -13.90
CA TYR A 26 12.33 9.88 -15.28
C TYR A 26 11.43 11.13 -15.39
N THR A 27 10.73 11.55 -14.33
CA THR A 27 9.89 12.76 -14.33
C THR A 27 10.69 14.05 -14.48
N ILE A 28 12.01 13.99 -14.29
CA ILE A 28 12.92 15.10 -14.64
C ILE A 28 12.92 15.41 -16.12
N PHE A 29 12.47 14.47 -16.97
CA PHE A 29 12.30 14.76 -18.39
C PHE A 29 11.42 16.00 -18.63
N PHE A 30 10.40 16.25 -17.79
CA PHE A 30 9.58 17.46 -17.89
C PHE A 30 10.33 18.76 -17.64
N LEU A 31 11.56 18.69 -17.12
CA LEU A 31 12.44 19.83 -16.86
C LEU A 31 13.37 20.15 -18.03
N PHE A 32 13.44 19.25 -19.02
CA PHE A 32 14.33 19.41 -20.17
C PHE A 32 14.17 20.76 -20.87
N PRO A 33 12.96 21.31 -21.13
CA PRO A 33 12.82 22.59 -21.82
C PRO A 33 13.47 23.76 -21.06
N VAL A 34 13.28 23.82 -19.73
CA VAL A 34 13.83 24.88 -18.87
C VAL A 34 15.35 24.77 -18.81
N ILE A 35 15.86 23.55 -18.69
CA ILE A 35 17.30 23.30 -18.52
C ILE A 35 18.04 23.46 -19.84
N ALA A 36 17.46 23.00 -20.95
CA ALA A 36 17.97 23.25 -22.29
C ALA A 36 18.02 24.76 -22.59
N TYR A 37 16.98 25.52 -22.22
CA TYR A 37 17.00 26.97 -22.36
C TYR A 37 18.12 27.62 -21.54
N LEU A 38 18.25 27.27 -20.25
CA LEU A 38 19.30 27.83 -19.38
C LEU A 38 20.70 27.47 -19.88
N PHE A 39 20.88 26.24 -20.35
CA PHE A 39 22.12 25.76 -20.96
C PHE A 39 22.45 26.55 -22.22
N LEU A 40 21.52 26.65 -23.17
CA LEU A 40 21.71 27.37 -24.44
C LEU A 40 21.92 28.88 -24.23
N ALA A 41 21.15 29.49 -23.33
CA ALA A 41 21.24 30.92 -23.00
C ALA A 41 22.56 31.24 -22.29
N GLY A 42 23.05 30.33 -21.43
CA GLY A 42 24.36 30.45 -20.80
C GLY A 42 25.51 30.23 -21.78
N PHE A 43 25.43 29.16 -22.59
CA PHE A 43 26.45 28.78 -23.57
C PHE A 43 26.73 29.88 -24.60
N LYS A 44 25.68 30.53 -25.12
CA LYS A 44 25.81 31.63 -26.09
C LYS A 44 26.62 32.83 -25.55
N LYS A 45 26.75 32.97 -24.23
CA LYS A 45 27.43 34.09 -23.56
C LYS A 45 28.90 33.81 -23.23
N LEU A 46 29.39 32.59 -23.44
CA LEU A 46 30.77 32.20 -23.12
C LEU A 46 31.72 32.55 -24.27
N LEU A 47 32.94 33.00 -23.92
CA LEU A 47 34.06 33.15 -24.86
C LEU A 47 34.52 31.77 -25.39
N PRO A 48 35.19 31.69 -26.55
CA PRO A 48 35.61 30.41 -27.14
C PRO A 48 36.40 29.49 -26.20
N GLY A 49 37.36 30.03 -25.43
CA GLY A 49 38.11 29.26 -24.42
C GLY A 49 37.24 28.75 -23.27
N GLN A 50 36.27 29.56 -22.82
CA GLN A 50 35.32 29.20 -21.77
C GLN A 50 34.30 28.17 -22.25
N ARG A 51 33.96 28.14 -23.56
CA ARG A 51 33.09 27.10 -24.13
C ARG A 51 33.74 25.73 -24.04
N LYS A 52 35.05 25.63 -24.30
CA LYS A 52 35.81 24.37 -24.16
C LYS A 52 35.78 23.87 -22.72
N GLU A 53 36.12 24.73 -21.76
CA GLU A 53 36.08 24.42 -20.33
C GLU A 53 34.67 24.00 -19.88
N PHE A 54 33.66 24.72 -20.33
CA PHE A 54 32.26 24.42 -20.07
C PHE A 54 31.84 23.04 -20.58
N PHE A 55 32.22 22.67 -21.82
CA PHE A 55 31.94 21.35 -22.38
C PHE A 55 32.65 20.24 -21.59
N ILE A 56 33.93 20.43 -21.24
CA ILE A 56 34.70 19.46 -20.46
C ILE A 56 34.04 19.22 -19.11
N LEU A 57 33.71 20.29 -18.39
CA LEU A 57 33.09 20.19 -17.07
C LEU A 57 31.69 19.56 -17.15
N THR A 58 30.88 19.96 -18.13
CA THR A 58 29.56 19.34 -18.37
C THR A 58 29.69 17.85 -18.65
N LEU A 59 30.61 17.43 -19.53
CA LEU A 59 30.85 16.03 -19.83
C LEU A 59 31.34 15.25 -18.60
N PHE A 60 32.29 15.82 -17.85
CA PHE A 60 32.79 15.23 -16.61
C PHE A 60 31.66 14.97 -15.60
N PHE A 61 30.82 15.97 -15.32
CA PHE A 61 29.71 15.79 -14.38
C PHE A 61 28.63 14.84 -14.92
N ALA A 62 28.39 14.82 -16.23
CA ALA A 62 27.48 13.85 -16.84
C ALA A 62 28.01 12.41 -16.70
N LEU A 63 29.31 12.19 -16.89
CA LEU A 63 29.96 10.89 -16.68
C LEU A 63 29.97 10.49 -15.21
N LEU A 64 30.26 11.43 -14.30
CA LEU A 64 30.21 11.20 -12.86
C LEU A 64 28.80 10.80 -12.42
N ALA A 65 27.79 11.53 -12.90
CA ALA A 65 26.40 11.19 -12.66
C ALA A 65 26.12 9.78 -13.22
N PHE A 66 26.42 9.52 -14.50
CA PHE A 66 26.20 8.22 -15.13
C PHE A 66 26.88 7.06 -14.38
N SER A 67 28.05 7.28 -13.76
CA SER A 67 28.75 6.26 -12.97
C SER A 67 27.91 5.71 -11.81
N VAL A 68 27.07 6.56 -11.18
CA VAL A 68 26.15 6.16 -10.09
C VAL A 68 25.07 5.20 -10.61
N VAL A 69 24.60 5.38 -11.84
CA VAL A 69 23.64 4.46 -12.47
C VAL A 69 24.33 3.23 -13.03
N PHE A 70 25.51 3.39 -13.61
CA PHE A 70 26.27 2.25 -14.08
C PHE A 70 26.62 1.27 -12.95
N TYR A 71 26.73 1.75 -11.71
CA TYR A 71 26.87 0.90 -10.54
C TYR A 71 25.74 -0.13 -10.40
N ILE A 72 24.46 0.21 -10.68
CA ILE A 72 23.37 -0.78 -10.60
C ILE A 72 23.48 -1.86 -11.67
N TYR A 73 23.99 -1.52 -12.86
CA TYR A 73 24.28 -2.47 -13.94
C TYR A 73 25.39 -3.45 -13.54
N TRP A 74 26.47 -2.93 -12.97
CA TRP A 74 27.59 -3.73 -12.52
C TRP A 74 27.19 -4.64 -11.36
N ARG A 75 26.53 -4.08 -10.34
CA ARG A 75 26.07 -4.80 -9.15
C ARG A 75 25.09 -5.92 -9.48
N ALA A 76 24.19 -5.73 -10.45
CA ALA A 76 23.20 -6.75 -10.84
C ALA A 76 23.82 -8.05 -11.37
N ARG A 77 25.10 -8.03 -11.77
CA ARG A 77 25.83 -9.23 -12.17
C ARG A 77 26.26 -10.10 -10.99
N SER A 78 26.38 -9.50 -9.81
CA SER A 78 26.66 -10.23 -8.57
C SER A 78 25.45 -11.06 -8.15
N ASN A 79 25.67 -12.03 -7.27
CA ASN A 79 24.59 -12.80 -6.64
C ASN A 79 24.79 -12.72 -5.12
N PRO A 80 23.79 -12.27 -4.33
CA PRO A 80 22.41 -11.89 -4.71
C PRO A 80 22.27 -10.60 -5.51
N VAL A 81 21.18 -10.53 -6.29
CA VAL A 81 20.77 -9.35 -7.07
C VAL A 81 20.04 -8.37 -6.14
N PHE A 82 20.78 -7.50 -5.44
CA PHE A 82 20.18 -6.41 -4.66
C PHE A 82 19.89 -5.19 -5.57
N SER A 83 19.08 -5.42 -6.60
CA SER A 83 18.72 -4.40 -7.58
C SER A 83 17.38 -4.72 -8.20
N TRP A 84 16.42 -3.80 -8.05
CA TRP A 84 15.11 -3.89 -8.66
C TRP A 84 15.25 -4.14 -10.18
N GLU A 85 14.46 -5.09 -10.71
CA GLU A 85 14.40 -5.46 -12.14
C GLU A 85 15.61 -6.18 -12.74
N ASP A 86 16.60 -6.57 -11.94
CA ASP A 86 17.77 -7.33 -12.40
C ASP A 86 18.37 -6.75 -13.71
N PRO A 87 18.91 -5.51 -13.69
CA PRO A 87 19.42 -4.81 -14.86
C PRO A 87 20.72 -5.40 -15.41
N ARG A 88 21.02 -6.70 -15.25
CA ARG A 88 22.28 -7.33 -15.66
C ARG A 88 22.57 -7.29 -17.16
N THR A 89 21.55 -7.16 -18.01
CA THR A 89 21.70 -7.03 -19.47
C THR A 89 21.51 -5.59 -19.89
N LEU A 90 22.17 -5.17 -20.99
CA LEU A 90 22.06 -3.78 -21.48
C LEU A 90 20.59 -3.39 -21.77
N LYS A 91 19.82 -4.30 -22.36
CA LYS A 91 18.38 -4.11 -22.62
C LYS A 91 17.61 -3.82 -21.32
N ARG A 92 17.86 -4.58 -20.25
CA ARG A 92 17.19 -4.37 -18.96
C ARG A 92 17.66 -3.13 -18.24
N PHE A 93 18.95 -2.84 -18.28
CA PHE A 93 19.51 -1.60 -17.75
C PHE A 93 18.88 -0.36 -18.37
N LEU A 94 18.80 -0.32 -19.69
CA LEU A 94 18.09 0.74 -20.41
C LEU A 94 16.59 0.74 -20.07
N GLY A 95 16.00 -0.44 -19.86
CA GLY A 95 14.64 -0.60 -19.38
C GLY A 95 14.37 0.00 -17.99
N VAL A 96 15.32 -0.10 -17.05
CA VAL A 96 15.24 0.51 -15.72
C VAL A 96 15.33 2.03 -15.83
N ILE A 97 16.30 2.55 -16.59
CA ILE A 97 16.45 4.00 -16.80
C ILE A 97 15.22 4.59 -17.49
N GLY A 98 14.74 3.94 -18.54
CA GLY A 98 13.58 4.36 -19.33
C GLY A 98 12.24 3.97 -18.72
N ARG A 99 12.22 3.25 -17.59
CA ARG A 99 11.02 2.70 -16.94
C ARG A 99 10.10 1.94 -17.90
N TRP A 100 10.67 1.26 -18.90
CA TRP A 100 9.92 0.61 -19.98
C TRP A 100 8.97 -0.49 -19.47
N ARG A 101 9.32 -1.14 -18.35
CA ARG A 101 8.49 -2.15 -17.68
C ARG A 101 7.07 -1.67 -17.33
N TYR A 102 6.89 -0.38 -17.05
CA TYR A 102 5.62 0.20 -16.61
C TYR A 102 4.82 0.83 -17.75
N GLY A 103 5.25 0.67 -19.01
CA GLY A 103 4.61 1.35 -20.14
C GLY A 103 4.87 2.86 -20.18
N SER A 104 6.03 3.29 -19.67
CA SER A 104 6.56 4.67 -19.56
C SER A 104 5.96 5.52 -18.43
N LEU A 105 4.86 6.23 -18.69
CA LEU A 105 4.37 7.35 -17.87
C LEU A 105 3.27 6.95 -16.88
N ASN A 106 2.76 5.72 -16.98
CA ASN A 106 1.77 5.21 -16.04
C ASN A 106 2.42 4.88 -14.69
N LEU A 107 1.80 5.33 -13.60
CA LEU A 107 2.24 4.98 -12.24
C LEU A 107 1.69 3.64 -11.75
N ALA A 108 0.56 3.20 -12.30
CA ALA A 108 -0.02 1.90 -11.99
C ALA A 108 0.25 0.89 -13.10
N GLN A 109 0.43 -0.37 -12.69
CA GLN A 109 0.42 -1.52 -13.59
C GLN A 109 -1.05 -1.89 -13.89
N GLY A 110 -1.46 -1.91 -15.15
CA GLY A 110 -2.84 -2.22 -15.55
C GLY A 110 -3.66 -1.01 -15.98
N ARG A 111 -4.95 -1.23 -16.29
CA ARG A 111 -5.81 -0.29 -17.05
C ARG A 111 -5.80 1.13 -16.45
N ALA A 112 -5.58 2.08 -17.35
CA ALA A 112 -5.64 3.52 -17.16
C ALA A 112 -6.95 3.99 -16.52
N ALA A 113 -6.88 4.98 -15.63
CA ALA A 113 -8.05 5.79 -15.33
C ALA A 113 -8.44 6.60 -16.58
N ILE A 114 -9.74 6.64 -16.91
CA ILE A 114 -10.21 7.47 -18.02
C ILE A 114 -9.96 8.93 -17.65
N ILE A 115 -9.21 9.66 -18.50
CA ILE A 115 -9.00 11.09 -18.31
C ILE A 115 -10.36 11.79 -18.44
N SER A 116 -10.83 12.37 -17.33
CA SER A 116 -12.09 13.09 -17.26
C SER A 116 -11.91 14.39 -16.49
N TRP A 117 -12.77 15.38 -16.75
CA TRP A 117 -12.73 16.67 -16.04
C TRP A 117 -12.79 16.54 -14.51
N PRO A 118 -13.62 15.66 -13.92
CA PRO A 118 -13.59 15.41 -12.47
C PRO A 118 -12.21 14.97 -11.96
N VAL A 119 -11.56 14.04 -12.65
CA VAL A 119 -10.22 13.54 -12.27
C VAL A 119 -9.15 14.62 -12.41
N ILE A 120 -9.23 15.45 -13.46
CA ILE A 120 -8.32 16.59 -13.64
C ILE A 120 -8.48 17.59 -12.50
N LYS A 121 -9.73 17.95 -12.16
CA LYS A 121 -10.04 18.87 -11.05
C LYS A 121 -9.51 18.34 -9.73
N GLU A 122 -9.74 17.06 -9.43
CA GLU A 122 -9.24 16.39 -8.23
C GLU A 122 -7.70 16.45 -8.13
N LYS A 123 -6.99 16.18 -9.24
CA LYS A 123 -5.53 16.27 -9.30
C LYS A 123 -5.00 17.70 -9.10
N ILE A 124 -5.68 18.71 -9.64
CA ILE A 124 -5.33 20.12 -9.42
C ILE A 124 -5.55 20.49 -7.94
N GLN A 125 -6.67 20.07 -7.34
CA GLN A 125 -6.93 20.31 -5.92
C GLN A 125 -5.86 19.64 -5.04
N PHE A 126 -5.50 18.40 -5.36
CA PHE A 126 -4.43 17.67 -4.68
C PHE A 126 -3.06 18.36 -4.82
N PHE A 127 -2.75 18.88 -6.02
CA PHE A 127 -1.54 19.67 -6.25
C PHE A 127 -1.44 20.87 -5.30
N PHE A 128 -2.49 21.68 -5.22
CA PHE A 128 -2.52 22.83 -4.33
C PHE A 128 -2.53 22.44 -2.86
N GLN A 129 -3.21 21.34 -2.50
CA GLN A 129 -3.14 20.80 -1.15
C GLN A 129 -1.70 20.44 -0.78
N LEU A 130 -0.95 19.77 -1.65
CA LEU A 130 0.46 19.43 -1.40
C LEU A 130 1.36 20.66 -1.30
N LEU A 131 1.13 21.70 -2.11
CA LEU A 131 1.85 22.96 -1.98
C LEU A 131 1.59 23.65 -0.64
N LEU A 132 0.37 23.53 -0.11
CA LEU A 132 -0.04 24.21 1.12
C LEU A 132 0.17 23.36 2.39
N THR A 133 0.57 22.10 2.24
CA THR A 133 0.81 21.16 3.35
C THR A 133 2.28 20.73 3.45
N GLY A 134 2.67 20.24 4.63
CA GLY A 134 4.03 19.75 4.88
C GLY A 134 5.14 20.82 4.72
N ASN A 135 6.30 20.39 4.23
CA ASN A 135 7.51 21.21 4.06
C ASN A 135 7.49 22.06 2.78
N GLY A 136 6.63 21.72 1.82
CA GLY A 136 6.52 22.41 0.54
C GLY A 136 5.97 23.84 0.66
N SER A 137 5.13 24.09 1.65
CA SER A 137 4.45 25.37 1.86
C SER A 137 5.40 26.52 2.19
N PHE A 138 6.34 26.31 3.11
CA PHE A 138 7.34 27.31 3.46
C PHE A 138 8.25 27.66 2.27
N ALA A 139 8.78 26.63 1.60
CA ALA A 139 9.63 26.83 0.43
C ALA A 139 8.86 27.48 -0.73
N PHE A 140 7.61 27.10 -0.95
CA PHE A 140 6.75 27.65 -2.00
C PHE A 140 6.42 29.11 -1.75
N LEU A 141 5.99 29.47 -0.53
CA LEU A 141 5.63 30.85 -0.17
C LEU A 141 6.83 31.79 -0.24
N ILE A 142 7.99 31.38 0.29
CA ILE A 142 9.21 32.20 0.23
C ILE A 142 9.67 32.36 -1.22
N THR A 143 9.67 31.28 -1.99
CA THR A 143 10.07 31.35 -3.40
C THR A 143 9.11 32.21 -4.20
N GLY A 144 7.80 32.06 -4.03
CA GLY A 144 6.79 32.88 -4.68
C GLY A 144 6.90 34.38 -4.32
N LEU A 145 7.11 34.69 -3.04
CA LEU A 145 7.35 36.06 -2.57
C LEU A 145 8.61 36.65 -3.21
N LEU A 146 9.68 35.87 -3.28
CA LEU A 146 10.92 36.26 -3.95
C LEU A 146 10.68 36.50 -5.45
N VAL A 147 9.82 35.71 -6.12
CA VAL A 147 9.50 35.88 -7.55
C VAL A 147 8.78 37.20 -7.72
N PHE A 148 7.83 37.49 -6.84
CA PHE A 148 7.01 38.69 -6.86
C PHE A 148 7.79 39.98 -6.55
N ILE A 149 8.50 40.03 -5.40
CA ILE A 149 9.40 41.15 -5.04
C ILE A 149 10.37 41.38 -6.17
N GLY A 150 10.82 40.27 -6.71
CA GLY A 150 11.68 40.29 -7.83
C GLY A 150 11.04 41.01 -9.01
N TRP A 151 9.99 40.45 -9.62
CA TRP A 151 9.32 40.98 -10.79
C TRP A 151 9.06 42.51 -10.73
N ARG A 152 8.80 43.06 -9.54
CA ARG A 152 8.62 44.49 -9.29
C ARG A 152 9.90 45.33 -9.41
N LYS A 153 11.07 44.79 -9.02
CA LYS A 153 12.37 45.45 -9.11
C LYS A 153 13.07 45.04 -10.42
N LYS A 154 12.83 45.74 -11.53
CA LYS A 154 13.41 45.49 -12.88
C LYS A 154 14.94 45.17 -12.97
N ASN A 155 15.70 45.36 -11.89
CA ASN A 155 17.13 45.04 -11.75
C ASN A 155 17.45 43.67 -11.13
N PHE A 156 16.46 42.90 -10.70
CA PHE A 156 16.68 41.70 -9.91
C PHE A 156 16.57 40.46 -10.82
N TYR A 157 17.14 39.35 -10.37
CA TYR A 157 17.49 38.18 -11.19
C TYR A 157 16.27 37.31 -11.62
N HIS A 158 15.19 37.90 -12.16
CA HIS A 158 13.87 37.26 -12.25
C HIS A 158 13.72 36.19 -13.29
N GLN A 159 14.31 36.33 -14.48
CA GLN A 159 13.96 35.45 -15.59
C GLN A 159 14.37 34.00 -15.33
N PRO A 160 15.64 33.67 -14.96
CA PRO A 160 16.02 32.28 -14.66
C PRO A 160 15.27 31.71 -13.46
N PHE A 161 15.01 32.56 -12.47
CA PHE A 161 14.33 32.18 -11.24
C PHE A 161 12.83 31.89 -11.46
N ALA A 162 12.14 32.77 -12.18
CA ALA A 162 10.76 32.57 -12.59
C ALA A 162 10.62 31.39 -13.56
N LEU A 163 11.63 31.15 -14.42
CA LEU A 163 11.67 29.96 -15.28
C LEU A 163 11.85 28.67 -14.48
N LEU A 164 12.73 28.64 -13.47
CA LEU A 164 12.91 27.48 -12.59
C LEU A 164 11.68 27.23 -11.71
N PHE A 165 11.08 28.29 -11.16
CA PHE A 165 9.84 28.20 -10.38
C PHE A 165 8.63 27.83 -11.24
N GLY A 166 8.51 28.39 -12.45
CA GLY A 166 7.51 27.99 -13.44
C GLY A 166 7.72 26.55 -13.91
N GLY A 167 8.96 26.13 -14.08
CA GLY A 167 9.34 24.74 -14.38
C GLY A 167 8.95 23.78 -13.26
N PHE A 168 9.12 24.17 -12.00
CA PHE A 168 8.62 23.44 -10.83
C PHE A 168 7.10 23.23 -10.89
N LEU A 169 6.34 24.32 -11.11
CA LEU A 169 4.88 24.27 -11.19
C LEU A 169 4.40 23.38 -12.35
N PHE A 170 4.96 23.60 -13.54
CA PHE A 170 4.58 22.89 -14.75
C PHE A 170 4.90 21.40 -14.65
N SER A 171 6.11 21.03 -14.25
CA SER A 171 6.53 19.63 -14.16
C SER A 171 5.73 18.83 -13.13
N SER A 172 5.41 19.43 -11.99
CA SER A 172 4.58 18.81 -10.96
C SER A 172 3.17 18.54 -11.46
N LEU A 173 2.54 19.52 -12.10
CA LEU A 173 1.17 19.40 -12.60
C LEU A 173 1.10 18.47 -13.82
N ALA A 174 2.04 18.59 -14.77
CA ALA A 174 2.13 17.73 -15.93
C ALA A 174 2.28 16.27 -15.52
N PHE A 175 3.17 15.98 -14.56
CA PHE A 175 3.32 14.65 -14.02
C PHE A 175 2.02 14.13 -13.40
N LEU A 176 1.35 14.89 -12.53
CA LEU A 176 0.09 14.47 -11.91
C LEU A 176 -0.99 14.14 -12.95
N LEU A 177 -1.13 14.97 -13.98
CA LEU A 177 -2.09 14.75 -15.05
C LEU A 177 -1.79 13.44 -15.77
N MET A 178 -0.51 13.19 -16.07
CA MET A 178 -0.05 11.99 -16.76
C MET A 178 0.00 10.74 -15.88
N ALA A 179 0.06 10.89 -14.55
CA ALA A 179 0.22 9.80 -13.59
C ALA A 179 -0.87 8.72 -13.65
N ASN A 180 -1.97 8.97 -14.35
CA ASN A 180 -3.00 7.98 -14.69
C ASN A 180 -3.54 7.14 -13.50
N VAL A 181 -3.54 7.74 -12.31
CA VAL A 181 -4.04 7.19 -11.06
C VAL A 181 -4.94 8.25 -10.42
N SER A 182 -6.06 7.83 -9.80
CA SER A 182 -6.97 8.71 -9.06
C SER A 182 -6.34 9.24 -7.77
N VAL A 183 -6.90 10.28 -7.15
CA VAL A 183 -6.40 10.78 -5.86
C VAL A 183 -7.23 10.19 -4.71
N GLY A 184 -6.96 8.93 -4.39
CA GLY A 184 -7.53 8.25 -3.23
C GLY A 184 -6.58 8.24 -2.03
N LYS A 185 -7.07 7.76 -0.89
CA LYS A 185 -6.27 7.58 0.35
C LYS A 185 -4.98 6.77 0.10
N TYR A 186 -5.05 5.75 -0.75
CA TYR A 186 -3.92 4.86 -1.04
C TYR A 186 -2.94 5.42 -2.08
N SER A 187 -3.46 6.14 -3.07
CA SER A 187 -2.66 6.67 -4.17
C SER A 187 -2.10 8.05 -3.89
N SER A 188 -2.70 8.83 -2.99
CA SER A 188 -2.21 10.16 -2.61
C SER A 188 -0.82 10.09 -1.98
N GLU A 189 -0.55 9.15 -1.07
CA GLU A 189 0.77 8.92 -0.49
C GLU A 189 1.80 8.52 -1.54
N LEU A 190 1.40 7.68 -2.51
CA LEU A 190 2.25 7.30 -3.64
C LEU A 190 2.57 8.53 -4.51
N LEU A 191 1.55 9.30 -4.89
CA LEU A 191 1.66 10.49 -5.74
C LEU A 191 2.52 11.57 -5.09
N ALA A 192 2.38 11.78 -3.77
CA ALA A 192 3.14 12.79 -3.02
C ALA A 192 4.66 12.59 -3.13
N ARG A 193 5.15 11.35 -3.23
CA ARG A 193 6.60 11.06 -3.34
C ARG A 193 7.21 11.60 -4.64
N PHE A 194 6.41 11.76 -5.68
CA PHE A 194 6.90 12.30 -6.95
C PHE A 194 7.08 13.82 -6.93
N PHE A 195 6.67 14.48 -5.84
CA PHE A 195 6.87 15.93 -5.63
C PHE A 195 8.25 16.27 -5.07
N PHE A 196 9.00 15.32 -4.50
CA PHE A 196 10.35 15.59 -4.00
C PHE A 196 11.28 16.16 -5.09
N LEU A 197 11.01 15.80 -6.33
CA LEU A 197 11.89 16.13 -7.44
C LEU A 197 11.65 17.52 -8.03
N PRO A 198 10.40 17.94 -8.28
CA PRO A 198 10.10 19.35 -8.42
C PRO A 198 10.61 20.19 -7.23
N MET A 199 10.50 19.70 -5.98
CA MET A 199 11.03 20.43 -4.81
C MET A 199 12.55 20.69 -4.91
N ALA A 200 13.31 19.90 -5.65
CA ALA A 200 14.71 20.20 -5.94
C ALA A 200 14.88 21.47 -6.79
N LEU A 201 14.02 21.70 -7.80
CA LEU A 201 14.01 22.96 -8.56
C LEU A 201 13.58 24.15 -7.70
N LEU A 202 12.61 23.93 -6.80
CA LEU A 202 12.21 24.94 -5.84
C LEU A 202 13.39 25.32 -4.92
N ALA A 203 14.15 24.34 -4.44
CA ALA A 203 15.35 24.57 -3.64
C ALA A 203 16.45 25.30 -4.43
N VAL A 204 16.68 24.95 -5.69
CA VAL A 204 17.64 25.66 -6.57
C VAL A 204 17.18 27.10 -6.83
N ALA A 205 15.89 27.29 -7.13
CA ALA A 205 15.30 28.60 -7.33
C ALA A 205 15.47 29.46 -6.07
N LEU A 206 15.16 28.91 -4.90
CA LEU A 206 15.34 29.55 -3.60
C LEU A 206 16.81 29.91 -3.34
N GLY A 207 17.73 28.96 -3.52
CA GLY A 207 19.17 29.20 -3.31
C GLY A 207 19.73 30.28 -4.23
N LEU A 208 19.32 30.31 -5.49
CA LEU A 208 19.70 31.37 -6.44
C LEU A 208 19.11 32.72 -6.05
N ALA A 209 17.85 32.77 -5.60
CA ALA A 209 17.21 33.99 -5.13
C ALA A 209 17.90 34.56 -3.88
N MET A 210 18.31 33.69 -2.95
CA MET A 210 19.08 34.07 -1.77
C MET A 210 20.48 34.57 -2.15
N ALA A 211 21.18 33.89 -3.05
CA ALA A 211 22.51 34.28 -3.51
C ALA A 211 22.51 35.63 -4.26
N GLY A 212 21.42 35.95 -4.96
CA GLY A 212 21.25 37.16 -5.76
C GLY A 212 20.89 38.43 -4.98
N SER A 213 20.49 38.33 -3.70
CA SER A 213 20.00 39.47 -2.92
C SER A 213 20.78 39.68 -1.62
N ALA A 214 21.39 40.85 -1.46
CA ALA A 214 22.12 41.22 -0.24
C ALA A 214 21.24 41.19 1.01
N VAL A 215 19.96 41.58 0.89
CA VAL A 215 18.97 41.53 1.97
C VAL A 215 18.75 40.09 2.43
N PHE A 216 18.53 39.17 1.49
CA PHE A 216 18.28 37.77 1.83
C PHE A 216 19.53 37.03 2.32
N ARG A 217 20.74 37.41 1.84
CA ARG A 217 22.00 36.88 2.39
C ARG A 217 22.16 37.24 3.87
N ARG A 218 21.77 38.44 4.29
CA ARG A 218 21.80 38.86 5.71
C ARG A 218 20.86 38.03 6.59
N TRP A 219 19.70 37.64 6.05
CA TRP A 219 18.68 36.87 6.78
C TRP A 219 18.75 35.36 6.53
N LEU A 220 19.71 34.87 5.73
CA LEU A 220 19.82 33.48 5.32
C LEU A 220 19.86 32.53 6.51
N GLY A 221 20.68 32.83 7.52
CA GLY A 221 20.76 32.01 8.74
C GLY A 221 19.41 31.90 9.45
N LEU A 222 18.70 33.02 9.63
CA LEU A 222 17.39 33.03 10.27
C LEU A 222 16.35 32.26 9.45
N ILE A 223 16.30 32.46 8.13
CA ILE A 223 15.37 31.74 7.24
C ILE A 223 15.62 30.24 7.28
N LEU A 224 16.89 29.81 7.29
CA LEU A 224 17.25 28.39 7.41
C LEU A 224 16.85 27.81 8.76
N VAL A 225 17.10 28.52 9.87
CA VAL A 225 16.68 28.06 11.21
C VAL A 225 15.16 27.95 11.30
N ILE A 226 14.42 28.95 10.81
CA ILE A 226 12.94 28.90 10.76
C ILE A 226 12.49 27.74 9.88
N GLY A 227 13.10 27.53 8.72
CA GLY A 227 12.76 26.43 7.82
C GLY A 227 13.02 25.05 8.43
N VAL A 228 14.14 24.88 9.14
CA VAL A 228 14.47 23.65 9.88
C VAL A 228 13.48 23.42 11.02
N PHE A 229 13.15 24.45 11.80
CA PHE A 229 12.18 24.33 12.89
C PHE A 229 10.77 24.02 12.36
N TRP A 230 10.34 24.71 11.30
CA TRP A 230 9.07 24.48 10.62
C TRP A 230 8.97 23.04 10.11
N SER A 231 10.03 22.56 9.44
CA SER A 231 10.12 21.19 8.95
C SER A 231 10.13 20.18 10.11
N GLY A 232 10.91 20.43 11.16
CA GLY A 232 10.98 19.57 12.33
C GLY A 232 9.62 19.40 13.00
N GLN A 233 8.94 20.51 13.33
CA GLN A 233 7.61 20.50 13.96
C GLN A 233 6.57 19.71 13.14
N LYS A 234 6.63 19.80 11.81
CA LYS A 234 5.69 19.09 10.92
C LYS A 234 6.02 17.60 10.76
N ASN A 235 7.27 17.18 10.98
CA ASN A 235 7.71 15.81 10.71
C ASN A 235 8.05 14.98 11.96
N ILE A 236 8.09 15.55 13.17
CA ILE A 236 8.31 14.78 14.42
C ILE A 236 7.29 13.65 14.57
N SER A 237 6.03 13.89 14.20
CA SER A 237 4.97 12.86 14.23
C SER A 237 5.14 11.77 13.17
N ALA A 238 6.03 11.93 12.20
CA ALA A 238 6.34 10.99 11.12
C ALA A 238 7.65 10.21 11.35
N ASP A 239 8.31 10.38 12.51
CA ASP A 239 9.52 9.62 12.83
C ASP A 239 9.18 8.13 12.97
N ASN A 240 9.71 7.30 12.06
CA ASN A 240 9.55 5.84 12.04
C ASN A 240 10.84 5.07 12.34
N ARG A 241 11.86 5.71 12.94
CA ARG A 241 13.15 5.04 13.23
C ARG A 241 13.06 3.82 14.16
N THR A 242 12.03 3.77 14.98
CA THR A 242 11.74 2.68 15.92
C THR A 242 10.68 1.72 15.40
N ASP A 243 10.20 1.91 14.17
CA ASP A 243 9.22 1.01 13.57
C ASP A 243 9.93 -0.16 12.90
N PHE A 244 9.78 -1.34 13.50
CA PHE A 244 10.39 -2.58 13.05
C PHE A 244 9.35 -3.63 12.67
N ILE A 245 8.10 -3.24 12.40
CA ILE A 245 7.02 -4.22 12.19
C ILE A 245 7.32 -5.20 11.05
N TYR A 246 7.88 -4.73 9.93
CA TYR A 246 8.19 -5.57 8.78
C TYR A 246 9.43 -6.44 9.00
N TYR A 247 10.40 -5.92 9.76
CA TYR A 247 11.55 -6.71 10.20
C TYR A 247 11.10 -7.85 11.11
N ASP A 248 10.26 -7.54 12.11
CA ASP A 248 9.69 -8.52 13.03
C ASP A 248 8.84 -9.54 12.26
N TYR A 249 8.00 -9.08 11.32
CA TYR A 249 7.22 -9.96 10.46
C TYR A 249 8.06 -10.90 9.60
N ALA A 250 9.10 -10.39 8.95
CA ALA A 250 10.00 -11.23 8.17
C ALA A 250 10.73 -12.26 9.05
N ARG A 251 11.18 -11.88 10.26
CA ARG A 251 11.76 -12.83 11.23
C ARG A 251 10.77 -13.91 11.62
N ASN A 252 9.52 -13.53 11.85
CA ASN A 252 8.43 -14.41 12.27
C ASN A 252 8.01 -15.38 11.12
N ILE A 253 8.05 -14.93 9.86
CA ILE A 253 7.96 -15.80 8.68
C ILE A 253 9.08 -16.85 8.73
N LEU A 254 10.34 -16.42 8.90
CA LEU A 254 11.48 -17.35 8.93
C LEU A 254 11.37 -18.35 10.09
N ALA A 255 10.87 -17.92 11.25
CA ALA A 255 10.60 -18.81 12.39
C ALA A 255 9.49 -19.85 12.09
N SER A 256 8.57 -19.55 11.17
CA SER A 256 7.52 -20.49 10.74
C SER A 256 8.06 -21.64 9.88
N LEU A 257 9.26 -21.51 9.31
CA LEU A 257 9.81 -22.46 8.34
C LEU A 257 10.56 -23.61 9.00
N ARG A 258 10.34 -24.83 8.50
CA ARG A 258 11.20 -25.98 8.81
C ARG A 258 12.62 -25.83 8.27
N PRO A 259 13.63 -26.52 8.84
CA PRO A 259 14.99 -26.52 8.31
C PRO A 259 15.04 -26.92 6.83
N GLY A 260 15.88 -26.24 6.06
CA GLY A 260 16.08 -26.52 4.63
C GLY A 260 14.92 -26.12 3.73
N ALA A 261 13.96 -25.32 4.21
CA ALA A 261 12.77 -24.95 3.44
C ALA A 261 13.07 -24.21 2.12
N ILE A 262 12.17 -24.36 1.15
CA ILE A 262 12.04 -23.44 0.02
C ILE A 262 10.89 -22.49 0.34
N LEU A 263 11.15 -21.20 0.36
CA LEU A 263 10.15 -20.16 0.58
C LEU A 263 9.92 -19.40 -0.72
N PHE A 264 8.72 -19.53 -1.28
CA PHE A 264 8.19 -18.63 -2.30
C PHE A 264 7.56 -17.43 -1.63
N ASN A 265 7.89 -16.22 -2.09
CA ASN A 265 7.25 -15.00 -1.62
C ASN A 265 6.37 -14.41 -2.72
N ASP A 266 5.07 -14.33 -2.46
CA ASP A 266 4.06 -13.78 -3.35
C ASP A 266 3.88 -12.29 -3.04
N ARG A 267 4.06 -11.43 -4.06
CA ARG A 267 3.68 -10.01 -4.10
C ARG A 267 3.50 -9.32 -2.74
N ALA A 268 4.60 -8.77 -2.23
CA ALA A 268 4.61 -7.66 -1.27
C ALA A 268 6.04 -7.11 -1.20
N ASP A 269 6.27 -5.90 -1.74
CA ASP A 269 7.59 -5.26 -1.74
C ASP A 269 8.18 -5.26 -0.31
N GLU A 270 7.33 -4.99 0.69
CA GLU A 270 7.73 -4.90 2.09
C GLU A 270 8.28 -6.23 2.64
N MET A 271 7.70 -7.36 2.24
CA MET A 271 8.20 -8.69 2.63
C MET A 271 9.44 -9.07 1.85
N GLU A 272 9.46 -8.79 0.53
CA GLU A 272 10.55 -9.16 -0.37
C GLU A 272 11.88 -8.60 0.12
N PHE A 273 11.92 -7.30 0.39
CA PHE A 273 13.12 -6.63 0.87
C PHE A 273 13.49 -7.05 2.29
N SER A 274 12.51 -7.19 3.19
CA SER A 274 12.78 -7.55 4.59
C SER A 274 13.31 -8.98 4.72
N LEU A 275 12.72 -9.95 4.01
CA LEU A 275 13.20 -11.33 3.96
C LEU A 275 14.58 -11.41 3.30
N ALA A 276 14.78 -10.72 2.17
CA ALA A 276 16.08 -10.70 1.50
C ALA A 276 17.18 -10.10 2.39
N TYR A 277 16.87 -9.04 3.16
CA TYR A 277 17.80 -8.46 4.12
C TYR A 277 18.19 -9.46 5.20
N LEU A 278 17.22 -10.07 5.88
CA LEU A 278 17.48 -11.05 6.94
C LEU A 278 18.30 -12.25 6.44
N LEU A 279 17.92 -12.83 5.30
CA LEU A 279 18.55 -14.04 4.77
C LEU A 279 19.97 -13.81 4.26
N ARG A 280 20.25 -12.64 3.65
CA ARG A 280 21.48 -12.42 2.89
C ARG A 280 22.43 -11.40 3.48
N VAL A 281 21.93 -10.44 4.25
CA VAL A 281 22.75 -9.42 4.92
C VAL A 281 23.03 -9.85 6.35
N GLU A 282 21.99 -10.24 7.09
CA GLU A 282 22.16 -10.73 8.47
C GLU A 282 22.46 -12.23 8.57
N HIS A 283 22.43 -12.95 7.45
CA HIS A 283 22.66 -14.39 7.39
C HIS A 283 21.75 -15.21 8.35
N LYS A 284 20.52 -14.75 8.57
CA LYS A 284 19.51 -15.50 9.33
C LYS A 284 18.97 -16.63 8.46
N ARG A 285 18.93 -17.86 9.00
CA ARG A 285 18.39 -19.05 8.29
C ARG A 285 19.04 -19.28 6.91
N PRO A 286 20.37 -19.44 6.82
CA PRO A 286 21.07 -19.67 5.55
C PRO A 286 20.66 -20.98 4.86
N ASP A 287 19.98 -21.88 5.59
CA ASP A 287 19.39 -23.11 5.08
C ASP A 287 18.15 -22.88 4.19
N VAL A 288 17.50 -21.72 4.30
CA VAL A 288 16.27 -21.41 3.57
C VAL A 288 16.59 -20.93 2.17
N ASN A 289 16.04 -21.61 1.16
CA ASN A 289 16.10 -21.16 -0.23
C ASN A 289 14.92 -20.23 -0.51
N PHE A 290 15.21 -18.94 -0.63
CA PHE A 290 14.22 -17.89 -0.85
C PHE A 290 14.07 -17.54 -2.33
N ILE A 291 12.84 -17.62 -2.82
CA ILE A 291 12.44 -17.35 -4.19
C ILE A 291 11.44 -16.20 -4.19
N ASP A 292 11.85 -15.07 -4.73
CA ASP A 292 10.99 -13.92 -4.94
C ASP A 292 10.21 -14.08 -6.26
N CYS A 293 8.87 -14.16 -6.15
CA CYS A 293 7.99 -14.35 -7.29
C CYS A 293 7.78 -13.07 -8.14
N ASN A 294 8.23 -11.92 -7.65
CA ASN A 294 8.32 -10.69 -8.43
C ASN A 294 9.65 -10.53 -9.16
N ALA A 295 10.63 -11.38 -8.81
CA ALA A 295 12.00 -11.35 -9.29
C ALA A 295 12.70 -9.99 -9.07
N GLY A 296 12.23 -9.20 -8.09
CA GLY A 296 12.80 -7.91 -7.71
C GLY A 296 14.10 -8.02 -6.93
N VAL A 297 14.27 -9.06 -6.09
CA VAL A 297 15.45 -9.25 -5.24
C VAL A 297 16.16 -10.58 -5.48
N SER A 298 15.56 -11.57 -6.14
CA SER A 298 16.26 -12.79 -6.57
C SER A 298 16.28 -12.91 -8.09
N ARG A 299 17.23 -13.70 -8.61
CA ARG A 299 17.19 -14.09 -10.02
C ARG A 299 15.86 -14.79 -10.32
N SER A 300 15.20 -14.37 -11.40
CA SER A 300 13.94 -14.97 -11.84
C SER A 300 14.14 -16.43 -12.20
N ILE A 301 13.35 -17.32 -11.57
CA ILE A 301 13.24 -18.72 -12.00
C ILE A 301 12.23 -18.89 -13.15
N TYR A 302 11.53 -17.82 -13.52
CA TYR A 302 10.43 -17.82 -14.50
C TYR A 302 10.89 -17.37 -15.90
N GLY A 303 12.19 -17.19 -16.09
CA GLY A 303 12.79 -16.72 -17.34
C GLY A 303 13.05 -15.22 -17.38
N ASP A 304 13.79 -14.81 -18.40
CA ASP A 304 14.35 -13.46 -18.49
C ASP A 304 13.35 -12.37 -18.91
N ASP A 305 12.34 -12.74 -19.68
CA ASP A 305 11.29 -11.79 -20.09
C ASP A 305 10.16 -11.68 -19.06
N TYR A 306 10.19 -12.47 -17.98
CA TYR A 306 9.13 -12.51 -16.97
C TYR A 306 8.80 -11.14 -16.37
N TYR A 307 9.79 -10.25 -16.28
CA TYR A 307 9.66 -8.87 -15.80
C TYR A 307 8.66 -8.01 -16.59
N TYR A 308 8.48 -8.32 -17.88
CA TYR A 308 7.60 -7.60 -18.81
C TYR A 308 6.22 -8.24 -18.95
N ILE A 309 5.99 -9.38 -18.29
CA ILE A 309 4.74 -10.14 -18.40
C ILE A 309 3.84 -9.82 -17.19
N TRP A 310 2.57 -9.55 -17.49
CA TRP A 310 1.57 -9.14 -16.51
C TRP A 310 0.26 -9.91 -16.66
N GLY A 311 -0.61 -9.75 -15.65
CA GLY A 311 -1.95 -10.37 -15.63
C GLY A 311 -1.90 -11.89 -15.72
N ASP A 312 -2.92 -12.47 -16.36
CA ASP A 312 -3.11 -13.93 -16.39
C ASP A 312 -1.95 -14.67 -17.03
N LYS A 313 -1.30 -14.09 -18.04
CA LYS A 313 -0.13 -14.71 -18.67
C LYS A 313 0.99 -14.92 -17.66
N ARG A 314 1.21 -13.94 -16.77
CA ARG A 314 2.21 -14.03 -15.70
C ARG A 314 1.85 -15.12 -14.69
N LEU A 315 0.57 -15.17 -14.28
CA LEU A 315 0.08 -16.15 -13.31
C LEU A 315 0.12 -17.58 -13.88
N ARG A 316 -0.12 -17.77 -15.18
CA ARG A 316 0.03 -19.06 -15.87
C ARG A 316 1.47 -19.55 -15.84
N ILE A 317 2.43 -18.74 -16.30
CA ILE A 317 3.87 -19.09 -16.27
C ILE A 317 4.29 -19.45 -14.85
N ARG A 318 3.87 -18.64 -13.88
CA ARG A 318 4.16 -18.87 -12.46
C ARG A 318 3.62 -20.22 -11.99
N THR A 319 2.35 -20.50 -12.27
CA THR A 319 1.69 -21.76 -11.92
C THR A 319 2.42 -22.96 -12.52
N GLU A 320 2.80 -22.90 -13.79
CA GLU A 320 3.50 -23.99 -14.49
C GLU A 320 4.88 -24.26 -13.89
N VAL A 321 5.70 -23.20 -13.74
CA VAL A 321 7.06 -23.31 -13.19
C VAL A 321 7.02 -23.82 -11.75
N GLU A 322 6.16 -23.26 -10.91
CA GLU A 322 6.09 -23.67 -9.51
C GLU A 322 5.55 -25.09 -9.34
N LYS A 323 4.59 -25.54 -10.17
CA LYS A 323 4.15 -26.94 -10.19
C LYS A 323 5.30 -27.89 -10.50
N ASP A 324 6.17 -27.52 -11.42
CA ASP A 324 7.35 -28.32 -11.75
C ASP A 324 8.39 -28.34 -10.62
N TRP A 325 8.58 -27.19 -9.93
CA TRP A 325 9.39 -27.13 -8.72
C TRP A 325 8.84 -28.02 -7.59
N LEU A 326 7.52 -28.01 -7.36
CA LEU A 326 6.89 -28.90 -6.41
C LEU A 326 7.19 -30.36 -6.74
N LYS A 327 7.06 -30.78 -8.02
CA LYS A 327 7.41 -32.15 -8.43
C LYS A 327 8.86 -32.51 -8.13
N ARG A 328 9.80 -31.59 -8.38
CA ARG A 328 11.24 -31.81 -8.19
C ARG A 328 11.69 -31.85 -6.73
N TYR A 329 11.15 -30.97 -5.89
CA TYR A 329 11.74 -30.71 -4.57
C TYR A 329 10.87 -31.14 -3.37
N ARG A 330 9.56 -31.34 -3.54
CA ARG A 330 8.65 -31.62 -2.40
C ARG A 330 9.03 -32.84 -1.56
N ALA A 331 9.71 -33.81 -2.16
CA ALA A 331 10.12 -35.04 -1.47
C ALA A 331 11.33 -34.84 -0.53
N VAL A 332 12.13 -33.80 -0.77
CA VAL A 332 13.42 -33.58 -0.09
C VAL A 332 13.46 -32.26 0.68
N ARG A 333 12.64 -31.28 0.31
CA ARG A 333 12.60 -29.97 0.93
C ARG A 333 11.15 -29.55 1.18
N PRO A 334 10.82 -29.02 2.37
CA PRO A 334 9.49 -28.49 2.63
C PRO A 334 9.30 -27.17 1.87
N ILE A 335 8.14 -27.00 1.24
CA ILE A 335 7.86 -25.86 0.37
C ILE A 335 6.76 -25.00 1.01
N TYR A 336 7.04 -23.71 1.12
CA TYR A 336 6.18 -22.72 1.74
C TYR A 336 5.97 -21.51 0.84
N TYR A 337 4.86 -20.82 1.11
CA TYR A 337 4.42 -19.61 0.44
C TYR A 337 4.13 -18.52 1.48
N ALA A 338 4.88 -17.42 1.44
CA ALA A 338 4.49 -16.18 2.10
C ALA A 338 3.58 -15.42 1.13
N THR A 339 2.30 -15.31 1.45
CA THR A 339 1.31 -14.68 0.55
C THR A 339 0.12 -14.15 1.33
N PHE A 340 -0.41 -13.00 0.88
CA PHE A 340 -1.72 -12.52 1.30
C PHE A 340 -2.87 -13.07 0.45
N PHE A 341 -2.57 -13.67 -0.70
CA PHE A 341 -3.55 -14.16 -1.67
C PHE A 341 -3.26 -15.63 -2.00
N PRO A 342 -3.63 -16.57 -1.12
CA PRO A 342 -3.32 -17.99 -1.30
C PRO A 342 -3.90 -18.54 -2.61
N GLU A 343 -5.01 -18.00 -3.11
CA GLU A 343 -5.70 -18.44 -4.33
C GLU A 343 -5.19 -17.80 -5.63
N MET A 344 -4.11 -16.99 -5.57
CA MET A 344 -3.59 -16.26 -6.73
C MET A 344 -3.14 -17.16 -7.89
N ILE A 345 -2.73 -18.39 -7.60
CA ILE A 345 -2.29 -19.38 -8.59
C ILE A 345 -3.00 -20.70 -8.34
N ALA A 346 -3.09 -21.54 -9.38
CA ALA A 346 -3.78 -22.83 -9.32
C ALA A 346 -2.92 -23.93 -8.65
N ILE A 347 -2.48 -23.66 -7.42
CA ILE A 347 -1.74 -24.56 -6.53
C ILE A 347 -2.45 -24.56 -5.18
N LYS A 348 -2.86 -25.75 -4.71
CA LYS A 348 -3.53 -25.89 -3.42
C LYS A 348 -2.56 -25.61 -2.27
N ARG A 349 -2.99 -24.79 -1.31
CA ARG A 349 -2.17 -24.28 -0.22
C ARG A 349 -2.95 -24.35 1.09
N TYR A 350 -2.26 -24.69 2.17
CA TYR A 350 -2.85 -24.83 3.50
C TYR A 350 -2.15 -23.88 4.49
N PRO A 351 -2.90 -23.17 5.34
CA PRO A 351 -2.30 -22.32 6.38
C PRO A 351 -1.35 -23.12 7.29
N SER A 352 -0.19 -22.53 7.61
CA SER A 352 0.84 -23.11 8.47
C SER A 352 1.65 -21.99 9.15
N GLY A 353 1.11 -21.39 10.21
CA GLY A 353 1.69 -20.21 10.87
C GLY A 353 1.46 -18.95 10.03
N LEU A 354 2.51 -18.14 9.81
CA LEU A 354 2.44 -16.94 8.95
C LEU A 354 2.60 -17.24 7.45
N VAL A 355 2.76 -18.52 7.08
CA VAL A 355 2.95 -18.97 5.70
C VAL A 355 1.93 -20.04 5.34
N PHE A 356 1.88 -20.39 4.07
CA PHE A 356 1.11 -21.51 3.56
C PHE A 356 2.04 -22.64 3.10
N SER A 357 1.65 -23.89 3.31
CA SER A 357 2.37 -25.07 2.80
C SER A 357 1.55 -25.77 1.71
N THR A 358 2.19 -26.64 0.93
CA THR A 358 1.50 -27.49 -0.05
C THR A 358 1.09 -28.86 0.49
N ASP A 359 1.79 -29.35 1.51
CA ASP A 359 1.71 -30.76 1.92
C ASP A 359 1.45 -30.95 3.43
N TYR A 360 1.43 -29.88 4.23
CA TYR A 360 1.53 -30.02 5.69
C TYR A 360 0.75 -28.98 6.51
N ARG A 361 -0.15 -29.45 7.39
CA ARG A 361 -0.69 -28.60 8.48
C ARG A 361 0.12 -28.84 9.75
N ARG A 362 0.91 -27.85 10.16
CA ARG A 362 1.54 -27.85 11.50
C ARG A 362 0.58 -27.30 12.54
N SER A 363 0.57 -27.89 13.73
CA SER A 363 0.19 -27.17 14.95
C SER A 363 1.39 -26.32 15.38
N PHE A 364 1.30 -25.01 15.23
CA PHE A 364 2.37 -24.08 15.58
C PHE A 364 2.12 -23.49 16.98
N SER A 365 3.16 -23.38 17.81
CA SER A 365 3.08 -22.68 19.10
C SER A 365 3.32 -21.19 18.89
N TRP A 366 2.26 -20.41 18.70
CA TRP A 366 2.36 -18.96 18.44
C TRP A 366 3.21 -18.14 19.41
N PRO A 367 3.32 -18.49 20.71
CA PRO A 367 4.29 -17.87 21.61
C PRO A 367 5.75 -17.92 21.11
N GLU A 368 6.12 -18.91 20.28
CA GLU A 368 7.47 -19.05 19.71
C GLU A 368 7.72 -18.14 18.49
N ILE A 369 6.65 -17.70 17.82
CA ILE A 369 6.74 -16.78 16.65
C ILE A 369 6.67 -15.32 17.10
N TYR A 370 5.97 -15.02 18.19
CA TYR A 370 5.49 -13.67 18.43
C TYR A 370 6.53 -12.78 19.13
N ILE A 371 7.32 -12.08 18.32
CA ILE A 371 7.91 -10.81 18.75
C ILE A 371 7.21 -9.73 17.96
N TYR A 372 6.32 -9.02 18.63
CA TYR A 372 5.62 -7.88 18.06
C TYR A 372 5.86 -6.68 18.97
N ARG A 373 6.73 -5.78 18.52
CA ARG A 373 6.91 -4.50 19.18
C ARG A 373 5.61 -3.70 19.00
N TYR A 374 5.10 -3.15 20.10
CA TYR A 374 3.80 -2.48 20.12
C TYR A 374 3.76 -1.38 19.04
N PRO A 375 2.75 -1.39 18.17
CA PRO A 375 2.69 -0.49 17.02
C PRO A 375 2.38 0.92 17.50
N LYS A 376 2.89 1.91 16.76
CA LYS A 376 2.56 3.32 17.01
C LYS A 376 1.05 3.55 16.88
N LYS A 377 0.54 4.56 17.59
CA LYS A 377 -0.89 4.91 17.59
C LYS A 377 -1.42 5.30 16.20
N ASN A 378 -0.56 5.84 15.33
CA ASN A 378 -0.91 6.33 14.00
C ASN A 378 -0.23 5.49 12.91
N LEU A 379 -0.64 4.24 12.77
CA LEU A 379 -0.15 3.38 11.69
C LEU A 379 -0.65 3.86 10.34
N ASP A 380 0.22 3.80 9.32
CA ASP A 380 -0.24 3.91 7.93
C ASP A 380 -1.08 2.69 7.54
N PHE A 381 -1.74 2.77 6.38
CA PHE A 381 -2.67 1.73 5.94
C PHE A 381 -2.02 0.35 5.77
N ARG A 382 -0.72 0.29 5.40
CA ARG A 382 -0.01 -0.98 5.19
C ARG A 382 0.32 -1.61 6.53
N HIS A 383 0.77 -0.80 7.49
CA HIS A 383 1.02 -1.24 8.85
C HIS A 383 -0.28 -1.70 9.53
N GLN A 384 -1.39 -0.98 9.32
CA GLN A 384 -2.72 -1.40 9.78
C GLN A 384 -3.12 -2.77 9.21
N GLY A 385 -2.98 -2.97 7.89
CA GLY A 385 -3.29 -4.25 7.26
C GLY A 385 -2.45 -5.41 7.80
N LEU A 386 -1.13 -5.21 7.93
CA LEU A 386 -0.23 -6.22 8.49
C LEU A 386 -0.56 -6.54 9.97
N THR A 387 -0.80 -5.49 10.76
CA THR A 387 -1.15 -5.60 12.18
C THR A 387 -2.48 -6.31 12.38
N GLY A 388 -3.51 -5.94 11.61
CA GLY A 388 -4.80 -6.62 11.61
C GLY A 388 -4.66 -8.10 11.26
N SER A 389 -3.85 -8.42 10.25
CA SER A 389 -3.59 -9.82 9.86
C SER A 389 -2.98 -10.64 11.01
N TYR A 390 -2.07 -10.05 11.80
CA TYR A 390 -1.53 -10.69 13.01
C TYR A 390 -2.59 -10.98 14.05
N PHE A 391 -3.37 -9.95 14.42
CA PHE A 391 -4.42 -10.11 15.41
C PHE A 391 -5.45 -11.15 14.96
N GLN A 392 -5.77 -11.20 13.68
CA GLN A 392 -6.68 -12.19 13.13
C GLN A 392 -6.13 -13.62 13.24
N LEU A 393 -4.88 -13.86 12.85
CA LEU A 393 -4.27 -15.19 12.92
C LEU A 393 -4.17 -15.69 14.37
N LEU A 394 -3.76 -14.81 15.29
CA LEU A 394 -3.65 -15.15 16.71
C LEU A 394 -5.02 -15.34 17.35
N LEU A 395 -6.03 -14.56 16.95
CA LEU A 395 -7.41 -14.72 17.38
C LEU A 395 -7.91 -16.11 17.00
N ASP A 396 -7.72 -16.49 15.73
CA ASP A 396 -8.15 -17.79 15.21
C ASP A 396 -7.49 -18.95 15.95
N ASP A 397 -6.20 -18.83 16.26
CA ASP A 397 -5.48 -19.81 17.05
C ASP A 397 -5.95 -19.88 18.51
N SER A 398 -6.17 -18.72 19.15
CA SER A 398 -6.63 -18.67 20.54
C SER A 398 -8.02 -19.27 20.68
N LEU A 399 -8.91 -19.00 19.72
CA LEU A 399 -10.23 -19.63 19.65
C LEU A 399 -10.13 -21.15 19.43
N ALA A 400 -9.23 -21.60 18.55
CA ALA A 400 -8.99 -23.03 18.33
C ALA A 400 -8.49 -23.75 19.60
N ARG A 401 -7.67 -23.06 20.41
CA ARG A 401 -7.18 -23.54 21.72
C ARG A 401 -8.19 -23.32 22.86
N LYS A 402 -9.35 -22.71 22.58
CA LYS A 402 -10.36 -22.32 23.58
C LYS A 402 -9.82 -21.36 24.67
N ASP A 403 -8.77 -20.61 24.36
CA ASP A 403 -8.23 -19.55 25.22
C ASP A 403 -8.99 -18.24 24.96
N ILE A 404 -10.11 -18.09 25.67
CA ILE A 404 -11.04 -16.98 25.47
C ILE A 404 -10.43 -15.64 25.91
N THR A 405 -9.63 -15.64 26.98
CA THR A 405 -9.01 -14.41 27.50
C THR A 405 -8.04 -13.83 26.46
N SER A 406 -7.18 -14.66 25.88
CA SER A 406 -6.29 -14.22 24.79
C SER A 406 -7.09 -13.82 23.56
N ALA A 407 -8.11 -14.62 23.18
CA ALA A 407 -8.96 -14.32 22.03
C ALA A 407 -9.65 -12.95 22.16
N GLU A 408 -10.15 -12.58 23.34
CA GLU A 408 -10.76 -11.27 23.58
C GLU A 408 -9.76 -10.12 23.38
N ILE A 409 -8.56 -10.23 23.95
CA ILE A 409 -7.51 -9.21 23.80
C ILE A 409 -7.16 -9.03 22.32
N LEU A 410 -7.02 -10.15 21.59
CA LEU A 410 -6.66 -10.15 20.18
C LEU A 410 -7.80 -9.62 19.31
N ALA A 411 -9.05 -9.91 19.64
CA ALA A 411 -10.22 -9.36 18.97
C ALA A 411 -10.34 -7.84 19.16
N ARG A 412 -10.05 -7.32 20.35
CA ARG A 412 -9.96 -5.87 20.60
C ARG A 412 -8.86 -5.23 19.76
N GLY A 413 -7.69 -5.87 19.69
CA GLY A 413 -6.59 -5.44 18.80
C GLY A 413 -7.01 -5.44 17.32
N LEU A 414 -7.64 -6.51 16.85
CA LEU A 414 -8.13 -6.61 15.47
C LEU A 414 -9.14 -5.51 15.16
N ALA A 415 -10.10 -5.24 16.05
CA ALA A 415 -11.07 -4.17 15.88
C ALA A 415 -10.44 -2.77 15.91
N ALA A 416 -9.36 -2.58 16.66
CA ALA A 416 -8.67 -1.29 16.76
C ALA A 416 -7.76 -0.98 15.56
N TYR A 417 -7.15 -2.00 14.95
CA TYR A 417 -6.13 -1.83 13.93
C TYR A 417 -6.56 -2.25 12.51
N SER A 418 -7.67 -2.97 12.37
CA SER A 418 -8.20 -3.30 11.04
C SER A 418 -8.83 -2.06 10.39
N PHE A 419 -8.60 -1.93 9.09
CA PHE A 419 -9.21 -0.87 8.27
C PHE A 419 -10.66 -1.21 7.86
N GLU A 420 -11.03 -2.49 7.88
CA GLU A 420 -12.35 -2.94 7.44
C GLU A 420 -13.39 -2.66 8.52
N ARG A 421 -14.35 -1.78 8.24
CA ARG A 421 -15.43 -1.46 9.18
C ARG A 421 -16.20 -2.71 9.61
N ASP A 422 -16.40 -3.64 8.68
CA ASP A 422 -17.16 -4.87 8.89
C ASP A 422 -16.36 -5.96 9.63
N ILE A 423 -15.11 -5.68 10.02
CA ILE A 423 -14.27 -6.62 10.77
C ILE A 423 -14.92 -7.04 12.10
N ILE A 424 -15.68 -6.14 12.73
CA ILE A 424 -16.37 -6.41 14.00
C ILE A 424 -17.39 -7.54 13.82
N LEU A 425 -18.06 -7.58 12.66
CA LEU A 425 -18.99 -8.64 12.32
C LEU A 425 -18.26 -9.97 12.09
N SER A 426 -17.10 -9.93 11.44
CA SER A 426 -16.23 -11.12 11.28
C SER A 426 -15.75 -11.66 12.63
N ILE A 427 -15.35 -10.79 13.56
CA ILE A 427 -15.01 -11.15 14.94
C ILE A 427 -16.20 -11.82 15.64
N ALA A 428 -17.40 -11.24 15.51
CA ALA A 428 -18.61 -11.80 16.11
C ALA A 428 -18.89 -13.22 15.58
N TYR A 429 -18.79 -13.44 14.27
CA TYR A 429 -18.93 -14.78 13.67
C TYR A 429 -17.84 -15.76 14.12
N LYS A 430 -16.59 -15.30 14.33
CA LYS A 430 -15.51 -16.15 14.87
C LYS A 430 -15.83 -16.62 16.29
N PHE A 431 -16.28 -15.73 17.18
CA PHE A 431 -16.72 -16.15 18.51
C PHE A 431 -17.95 -17.05 18.46
N PHE A 432 -18.93 -16.74 17.60
CA PHE A 432 -20.13 -17.55 17.44
C PHE A 432 -19.81 -18.98 16.99
N SER A 433 -18.97 -19.13 15.96
CA SER A 433 -18.54 -20.44 15.45
C SER A 433 -17.67 -21.22 16.44
N SER A 434 -16.95 -20.54 17.35
CA SER A 434 -16.22 -21.17 18.45
C SER A 434 -17.14 -21.63 19.61
N GLY A 435 -18.43 -21.30 19.57
CA GLY A 435 -19.40 -21.62 20.62
C GLY A 435 -19.44 -20.61 21.78
N ASN A 436 -18.63 -19.55 21.73
CA ASN A 436 -18.66 -18.49 22.75
C ASN A 436 -19.77 -17.47 22.43
N THR A 437 -20.98 -17.79 22.88
CA THR A 437 -22.18 -16.99 22.63
C THR A 437 -22.16 -15.63 23.34
N GLU A 438 -21.49 -15.52 24.49
CA GLU A 438 -21.36 -14.27 25.25
C GLU A 438 -20.54 -13.23 24.46
N MET A 439 -19.32 -13.59 24.04
CA MET A 439 -18.47 -12.71 23.25
C MET A 439 -19.05 -12.45 21.86
N ALA A 440 -19.70 -13.45 21.25
CA ALA A 440 -20.42 -13.25 20.00
C ALA A 440 -21.52 -12.18 20.15
N ALA A 441 -22.33 -12.26 21.21
CA ALA A 441 -23.37 -11.28 21.49
C ALA A 441 -22.77 -9.89 21.74
N HIS A 442 -21.68 -9.79 22.51
CA HIS A 442 -20.97 -8.53 22.71
C HIS A 442 -20.57 -7.87 21.38
N TYR A 443 -19.92 -8.62 20.47
CA TYR A 443 -19.47 -8.06 19.19
C TYR A 443 -20.61 -7.82 18.18
N PHE A 444 -21.66 -8.64 18.13
CA PHE A 444 -22.85 -8.32 17.33
C PHE A 444 -23.58 -7.09 17.87
N GLN A 445 -23.64 -6.91 19.19
CA GLN A 445 -24.20 -5.70 19.80
C GLN A 445 -23.35 -4.47 19.46
N GLN A 446 -22.03 -4.59 19.50
CA GLN A 446 -21.12 -3.53 19.07
C GLN A 446 -21.32 -3.19 17.58
N ALA A 447 -21.40 -4.19 16.70
CA ALA A 447 -21.68 -4.01 15.28
C ALA A 447 -23.02 -3.28 15.05
N LEU A 448 -24.07 -3.70 15.77
CA LEU A 448 -25.38 -3.07 15.74
C LEU A 448 -25.34 -1.60 16.18
N THR A 449 -24.67 -1.30 17.29
CA THR A 449 -24.52 0.07 17.80
C THR A 449 -23.75 0.97 16.83
N GLN A 450 -22.79 0.41 16.10
CA GLN A 450 -22.03 1.15 15.07
C GLN A 450 -22.74 1.21 13.71
N GLY A 451 -23.95 0.66 13.59
CA GLY A 451 -24.71 0.62 12.34
C GLY A 451 -24.07 -0.28 11.26
N ILE A 452 -23.27 -1.26 11.67
CA ILE A 452 -22.65 -2.24 10.77
C ILE A 452 -23.68 -3.35 10.51
N GLN A 453 -24.20 -3.38 9.29
CA GLN A 453 -25.22 -4.34 8.83
C GLN A 453 -26.29 -4.60 9.90
N PRO A 454 -27.07 -3.57 10.31
CA PRO A 454 -27.87 -3.62 11.53
C PRO A 454 -28.96 -4.70 11.52
N ALA A 455 -29.55 -5.01 10.36
CA ALA A 455 -30.45 -6.14 10.21
C ALA A 455 -29.74 -7.48 10.51
N VAL A 456 -28.61 -7.74 9.83
CA VAL A 456 -27.78 -8.95 10.04
C VAL A 456 -27.35 -9.09 11.50
N SER A 457 -26.82 -8.01 12.09
CA SER A 457 -26.36 -7.98 13.49
C SER A 457 -27.51 -8.24 14.48
N ALA A 458 -28.68 -7.61 14.29
CA ALA A 458 -29.85 -7.84 15.13
C ALA A 458 -30.39 -9.27 14.99
N ASN A 459 -30.45 -9.81 13.77
CA ASN A 459 -30.86 -11.19 13.54
C ASN A 459 -29.93 -12.18 14.25
N ASN A 460 -28.61 -12.00 14.17
CA ASN A 460 -27.66 -12.88 14.83
C ASN A 460 -27.70 -12.79 16.36
N LEU A 461 -27.96 -11.61 16.93
CA LEU A 461 -28.30 -11.50 18.36
C LEU A 461 -29.53 -12.33 18.70
N GLY A 462 -30.57 -12.28 17.86
CA GLY A 462 -31.77 -13.11 18.01
C GLY A 462 -31.44 -14.61 18.00
N VAL A 463 -30.56 -15.06 17.10
CA VAL A 463 -30.08 -16.46 17.04
C VAL A 463 -29.38 -16.85 18.34
N ILE A 464 -28.52 -15.99 18.88
CA ILE A 464 -27.82 -16.25 20.15
C ILE A 464 -28.80 -16.31 21.33
N TYR A 465 -29.76 -15.38 21.41
CA TYR A 465 -30.78 -15.41 22.47
C TYR A 465 -31.66 -16.65 22.38
N LYS A 466 -31.99 -17.11 21.17
CA LYS A 466 -32.70 -18.36 20.96
C LYS A 466 -31.87 -19.56 21.49
N GLN A 467 -30.60 -19.65 21.11
CA GLN A 467 -29.70 -20.73 21.54
C GLN A 467 -29.48 -20.76 23.06
N THR A 468 -29.54 -19.59 23.72
CA THR A 468 -29.41 -19.47 25.18
C THR A 468 -30.74 -19.58 25.93
N GLY A 469 -31.83 -19.97 25.25
CA GLY A 469 -33.15 -20.19 25.84
C GLY A 469 -33.99 -18.94 26.10
N LYS A 470 -33.47 -17.75 25.76
CA LYS A 470 -34.13 -16.45 25.95
C LYS A 470 -35.05 -16.13 24.76
N LYS A 471 -36.10 -16.94 24.57
CA LYS A 471 -37.01 -16.88 23.40
C LYS A 471 -37.68 -15.51 23.20
N SER A 472 -38.10 -14.84 24.28
CA SER A 472 -38.70 -13.51 24.21
C SER A 472 -37.76 -12.47 23.61
N LEU A 473 -36.51 -12.43 24.09
CA LEU A 473 -35.46 -11.57 23.55
C LEU A 473 -35.12 -11.95 22.10
N ALA A 474 -35.07 -13.24 21.77
CA ALA A 474 -34.85 -13.67 20.39
C ALA A 474 -35.89 -13.08 19.43
N ARG A 475 -37.18 -13.16 19.80
CA ARG A 475 -38.29 -12.59 19.04
C ARG A 475 -38.16 -11.07 18.89
N GLU A 476 -37.80 -10.37 19.96
CA GLU A 476 -37.57 -8.92 19.93
C GLU A 476 -36.46 -8.56 18.93
N PHE A 477 -35.33 -9.25 18.98
CA PHE A 477 -34.20 -8.99 18.09
C PHE A 477 -34.46 -9.37 16.63
N TYR A 478 -35.24 -10.42 16.35
CA TYR A 478 -35.68 -10.70 14.98
C TYR A 478 -36.64 -9.62 14.45
N LYS A 479 -37.59 -9.15 15.26
CA LYS A 479 -38.44 -8.00 14.88
C LYS A 479 -37.62 -6.74 14.68
N LYS A 480 -36.60 -6.51 15.51
CA LYS A 480 -35.66 -5.40 15.37
C LYS A 480 -34.86 -5.51 14.06
N SER A 481 -34.43 -6.70 13.67
CA SER A 481 -33.82 -6.93 12.34
C SER A 481 -34.74 -6.47 11.21
N LEU A 482 -36.01 -6.84 11.27
CA LEU A 482 -37.02 -6.46 10.27
C LEU A 482 -37.35 -4.96 10.30
N SER A 483 -37.17 -4.28 11.43
CA SER A 483 -37.29 -2.82 11.49
C SER A 483 -36.16 -2.10 10.76
N TYR A 484 -34.98 -2.72 10.64
CA TYR A 484 -33.86 -2.19 9.86
C TYR A 484 -33.95 -2.57 8.38
N ASP A 485 -34.38 -3.80 8.09
CA ASP A 485 -34.60 -4.28 6.73
C ASP A 485 -35.85 -5.17 6.68
N PRO A 486 -36.99 -4.64 6.22
CA PRO A 486 -38.24 -5.39 6.06
C PRO A 486 -38.16 -6.54 5.05
N ASN A 487 -37.12 -6.60 4.21
CA ASN A 487 -36.91 -7.64 3.21
C ASN A 487 -35.88 -8.69 3.66
N TYR A 488 -35.44 -8.66 4.91
CA TYR A 488 -34.47 -9.61 5.43
C TYR A 488 -35.10 -10.98 5.73
N ALA A 489 -35.20 -11.82 4.70
CA ALA A 489 -35.90 -13.12 4.72
C ALA A 489 -35.48 -14.04 5.89
N GLN A 490 -34.19 -14.04 6.26
CA GLN A 490 -33.67 -14.86 7.35
C GLN A 490 -34.32 -14.55 8.70
N ALA A 491 -34.71 -13.30 8.97
CA ALA A 491 -35.38 -12.94 10.22
C ALA A 491 -36.83 -13.47 10.27
N TYR A 492 -37.56 -13.45 9.14
CA TYR A 492 -38.87 -14.11 9.04
C TYR A 492 -38.75 -15.61 9.24
N TYR A 493 -37.74 -16.23 8.62
CA TYR A 493 -37.49 -17.66 8.79
C TYR A 493 -37.21 -18.00 10.27
N ASN A 494 -36.37 -17.22 10.94
CA ASN A 494 -36.05 -17.43 12.34
C ASN A 494 -37.24 -17.19 13.28
N LEU A 495 -38.12 -16.22 12.98
CA LEU A 495 -39.40 -16.04 13.67
C LEU A 495 -40.31 -17.26 13.48
N ALA A 496 -40.44 -17.76 12.26
CA ALA A 496 -41.23 -18.97 11.99
C ALA A 496 -40.73 -20.18 12.77
N VAL A 497 -39.40 -20.38 12.84
CA VAL A 497 -38.81 -21.45 13.65
C VAL A 497 -39.13 -21.27 15.14
N LEU A 498 -39.14 -20.04 15.65
CA LEU A 498 -39.50 -19.77 17.04
C LEU A 498 -40.99 -20.03 17.32
N ASP A 499 -41.87 -19.57 16.42
CA ASP A 499 -43.32 -19.80 16.48
C ASP A 499 -43.65 -21.30 16.37
N TRP A 500 -42.87 -22.05 15.60
CA TRP A 500 -42.99 -23.50 15.48
C TRP A 500 -42.76 -24.19 16.82
N GLU A 501 -41.68 -23.82 17.52
CA GLU A 501 -41.38 -24.38 18.85
C GLU A 501 -42.44 -24.02 19.91
N GLU A 502 -43.24 -23.00 19.67
CA GLU A 502 -44.33 -22.53 20.53
C GLU A 502 -45.72 -23.04 20.06
N ASN A 503 -45.77 -23.86 19.00
CA ASN A 503 -47.00 -24.35 18.37
C ASN A 503 -47.94 -23.24 17.86
N ASN A 504 -47.41 -22.05 17.52
CA ASN A 504 -48.17 -20.94 16.96
C ASN A 504 -48.25 -21.05 15.43
N TRP A 505 -48.98 -22.07 14.97
CA TRP A 505 -49.09 -22.42 13.55
C TRP A 505 -49.53 -21.28 12.61
N PRO A 506 -50.46 -20.37 12.98
CA PRO A 506 -50.80 -19.23 12.13
C PRO A 506 -49.59 -18.32 11.84
N ALA A 507 -48.81 -17.97 12.88
CA ALA A 507 -47.64 -17.12 12.73
C ALA A 507 -46.51 -17.81 11.94
N VAL A 508 -46.35 -19.13 12.10
CA VAL A 508 -45.43 -19.93 11.27
C VAL A 508 -45.77 -19.77 9.79
N VAL A 509 -47.05 -19.97 9.43
CA VAL A 509 -47.52 -19.88 8.04
C VAL A 509 -47.29 -18.50 7.46
N ASP A 510 -47.63 -17.44 8.20
CA ASP A 510 -47.48 -16.07 7.73
C ASP A 510 -46.00 -15.71 7.50
N ASN A 511 -45.14 -16.05 8.45
CA ASN A 511 -43.70 -15.80 8.33
C ASN A 511 -43.08 -16.60 7.17
N LEU A 512 -43.42 -17.88 6.98
CA LEU A 512 -42.89 -18.69 5.89
C LEU A 512 -43.40 -18.24 4.51
N LYS A 513 -44.65 -17.76 4.41
CA LYS A 513 -45.14 -17.11 3.17
C LYS A 513 -44.33 -15.87 2.83
N LYS A 514 -43.95 -15.07 3.84
CA LYS A 514 -43.06 -13.91 3.62
C LYS A 514 -41.68 -14.36 3.14
N VAL A 515 -41.08 -15.40 3.73
CA VAL A 515 -39.82 -15.99 3.25
C VAL A 515 -39.94 -16.39 1.77
N LEU A 516 -40.97 -17.13 1.38
CA LEU A 516 -41.15 -17.57 -0.02
C LEU A 516 -41.50 -16.43 -0.99
N THR A 517 -42.00 -15.30 -0.49
CA THR A 517 -42.19 -14.09 -1.31
C THR A 517 -40.85 -13.45 -1.64
N LEU A 518 -39.91 -13.43 -0.67
CA LEU A 518 -38.59 -12.83 -0.80
C LEU A 518 -37.58 -13.78 -1.47
N GLU A 519 -37.70 -15.08 -1.19
CA GLU A 519 -36.85 -16.17 -1.67
C GLU A 519 -37.71 -17.33 -2.20
N PRO A 520 -38.24 -17.22 -3.43
CA PRO A 520 -39.14 -18.24 -4.00
C PRO A 520 -38.53 -19.65 -4.05
N GLU A 521 -37.20 -19.74 -4.19
CA GLU A 521 -36.45 -21.00 -4.30
C GLU A 521 -36.08 -21.64 -2.95
N ASN A 522 -36.52 -21.07 -1.82
CA ASN A 522 -36.22 -21.60 -0.49
C ASN A 522 -36.99 -22.91 -0.21
N SER A 523 -36.38 -24.05 -0.55
CA SER A 523 -36.98 -25.38 -0.42
C SER A 523 -37.37 -25.72 1.02
N SER A 524 -36.55 -25.32 1.98
CA SER A 524 -36.80 -25.55 3.41
C SER A 524 -38.05 -24.82 3.86
N ALA A 525 -38.20 -23.54 3.52
CA ALA A 525 -39.40 -22.77 3.85
C ALA A 525 -40.67 -23.37 3.23
N ARG A 526 -40.58 -23.89 1.99
CA ARG A 526 -41.69 -24.56 1.32
C ARG A 526 -42.11 -25.84 2.03
N GLN A 527 -41.15 -26.66 2.46
CA GLN A 527 -41.43 -27.90 3.21
C GLN A 527 -42.07 -27.60 4.57
N TYR A 528 -41.51 -26.67 5.35
CA TYR A 528 -42.06 -26.28 6.64
C TYR A 528 -43.45 -25.65 6.49
N LEU A 529 -43.71 -24.88 5.43
CA LEU A 529 -45.02 -24.29 5.19
C LEU A 529 -46.10 -25.35 4.98
N GLN A 530 -45.82 -26.38 4.16
CA GLN A 530 -46.76 -27.49 3.94
C GLN A 530 -47.07 -28.25 5.23
N GLN A 531 -46.05 -28.50 6.07
CA GLN A 531 -46.25 -29.17 7.35
C GLN A 531 -47.07 -28.31 8.32
N ALA A 532 -46.79 -27.01 8.42
CA ALA A 532 -47.54 -26.09 9.27
C ALA A 532 -49.01 -25.96 8.85
N GLN A 533 -49.29 -25.99 7.54
CA GLN A 533 -50.66 -25.99 7.00
C GLN A 533 -51.43 -27.25 7.39
N ARG A 534 -50.81 -28.44 7.27
CA ARG A 534 -51.43 -29.69 7.73
C ARG A 534 -51.80 -29.65 9.21
N HIS A 535 -50.92 -29.09 10.05
CA HIS A 535 -51.20 -28.93 11.48
C HIS A 535 -52.41 -28.01 11.77
N LEU A 536 -52.65 -26.99 10.93
CA LEU A 536 -53.84 -26.14 11.01
C LEU A 536 -55.10 -26.85 10.52
N GLU A 537 -54.99 -27.76 9.56
CA GLU A 537 -56.11 -28.52 9.00
C GLU A 537 -56.55 -29.70 9.90
N THR A 538 -55.64 -30.23 10.72
CA THR A 538 -55.89 -31.37 11.63
C THR A 538 -56.40 -31.00 13.03
N LYS A 539 -56.60 -29.71 13.32
CA LYS A 539 -57.19 -29.19 14.57
C LYS A 539 -58.52 -28.54 14.26
#